data_AF-A0A8S3XLN3-F1
#
_entry.id   AF-A0A8S3XLN3-F1
#
_cell.length_a   1.000
_cell.length_b   1.000
_cell.length_c   1.000
_cell.angle_alpha   90.00
_cell.angle_beta   90.00
_cell.angle_gamma   90.00
#
_symmetry.space_group_name_H-M   'P 1'
#
loop_
_entity.id
_entity.type
_entity.pdbx_description
1 polymer ?
#
loop_
_entity_poly.entity_id
_entity_poly.type
_entity_poly.pdbx_seq_one_letter_code
_entity_poly.pdbx_strand_id
1 'polypeptide(L)'
;MPKRRKESEEEHLERKLNKYKKKYERCKRRKDEHSKDNRNENEEIILENIEPEEEEEVEIMEIKEKQLEEDIIKAMGPRINTKFSYGQPIHPEIYKRVEGILMEGLNKKNIETYIKEHLIPENAILLEAPLLNPELHMVADSVKTRDKKIENRQNLLGLATDKAQYCNKKLLFPSTTRDPEEDVQGKSKLSTAGDQGPGPKHRQ
;
A
#
# COMPACT_ATOMS: atom_id res chain seq x y z
N MET A 1 16.09 -50.46 -20.45
CA MET A 1 15.23 -49.28 -20.16
C MET A 1 14.94 -48.53 -21.46
N PRO A 2 13.67 -48.37 -21.87
CA PRO A 2 13.35 -47.72 -23.14
C PRO A 2 13.64 -46.21 -23.07
N LYS A 3 14.34 -45.70 -24.08
CA LYS A 3 14.76 -44.29 -24.21
C LYS A 3 13.51 -43.42 -24.43
N ARG A 4 13.30 -42.41 -23.57
CA ARG A 4 12.25 -41.38 -23.75
C ARG A 4 12.44 -40.72 -25.12
N ARG A 5 11.45 -40.83 -26.00
CA ARG A 5 11.40 -40.06 -27.25
C ARG A 5 11.41 -38.57 -26.88
N LYS A 6 12.21 -37.77 -27.60
CA LYS A 6 12.14 -36.31 -27.52
C LYS A 6 10.78 -35.91 -28.06
N GLU A 7 9.92 -35.37 -27.22
CA GLU A 7 8.65 -34.78 -27.64
C GLU A 7 8.94 -33.64 -28.60
N SER A 8 8.20 -33.57 -29.71
CA SER A 8 8.24 -32.39 -30.57
C SER A 8 7.71 -31.19 -29.79
N GLU A 9 8.19 -29.99 -30.15
CA GLU A 9 7.73 -28.75 -29.52
C GLU A 9 6.21 -28.57 -29.64
N GLU A 10 5.64 -29.04 -30.74
CA GLU A 10 4.20 -29.14 -30.99
C GLU A 10 3.49 -30.02 -29.95
N GLU A 11 4.00 -31.24 -29.69
CA GLU A 11 3.41 -32.15 -28.71
C GLU A 11 3.48 -31.57 -27.29
N HIS A 12 4.55 -30.83 -26.98
CA HIS A 12 4.68 -30.12 -25.71
C HIS A 12 3.64 -29.00 -25.57
N LEU A 13 3.44 -28.21 -26.64
CA LEU A 13 2.46 -27.12 -26.66
C LEU A 13 1.02 -27.65 -26.59
N GLU A 14 0.69 -28.72 -27.31
CA GLU A 14 -0.62 -29.38 -27.23
C GLU A 14 -0.92 -29.89 -25.81
N ARG A 15 0.08 -30.49 -25.15
CA ARG A 15 -0.07 -30.90 -23.75
C ARG A 15 -0.27 -29.73 -22.81
N LYS A 16 0.43 -28.61 -23.01
CA LYS A 16 0.20 -27.37 -22.25
C LYS A 16 -1.22 -26.84 -22.48
N LEU A 17 -1.68 -26.77 -23.73
CA LEU A 17 -3.05 -26.34 -24.06
C LEU A 17 -4.09 -27.23 -23.40
N ASN A 18 -3.92 -28.55 -23.46
CA ASN A 18 -4.82 -29.49 -22.79
C ASN A 18 -4.80 -29.34 -21.27
N LYS A 19 -3.63 -29.05 -20.67
CA LYS A 19 -3.51 -28.76 -19.23
C LYS A 19 -4.26 -27.48 -18.86
N TYR A 20 -4.16 -26.42 -19.67
CA TYR A 20 -4.89 -25.17 -19.46
C TYR A 20 -6.40 -25.34 -19.64
N LYS A 21 -6.85 -26.04 -20.70
CA LYS A 21 -8.27 -26.38 -20.91
C LYS A 21 -8.85 -27.15 -19.73
N LYS A 22 -8.17 -28.20 -19.24
CA LYS A 22 -8.60 -28.95 -18.05
C LYS A 22 -8.66 -28.08 -16.78
N LYS A 23 -7.71 -27.15 -16.61
CA LYS A 23 -7.71 -26.22 -15.46
C LYS A 23 -8.88 -25.24 -15.55
N TYR A 24 -9.17 -24.71 -16.74
CA TYR A 24 -10.32 -23.84 -16.98
C TYR A 24 -11.64 -24.56 -16.69
N GLU A 25 -11.84 -25.77 -17.20
CA GLU A 25 -13.04 -26.58 -16.94
C GLU A 25 -13.23 -26.87 -15.44
N ARG A 26 -12.13 -27.14 -14.71
CA ARG A 26 -12.19 -27.33 -13.26
C ARG A 26 -12.57 -26.05 -12.51
N CYS A 27 -12.16 -24.88 -13.00
CA CYS A 27 -12.58 -23.59 -12.44
C CYS A 27 -14.04 -23.26 -12.81
N LYS A 28 -14.49 -23.62 -14.01
CA LYS A 28 -15.87 -23.41 -14.47
C LYS A 28 -16.86 -24.21 -13.62
N ARG A 29 -16.62 -25.50 -13.42
CA ARG A 29 -17.46 -26.36 -12.55
C ARG A 29 -17.58 -25.84 -11.10
N ARG A 30 -16.51 -25.23 -10.56
CA ARG A 30 -16.53 -24.62 -9.22
C ARG A 30 -17.38 -23.36 -9.15
N LYS A 31 -17.53 -22.62 -10.25
CA LYS A 31 -18.44 -21.47 -10.33
C LYS A 31 -19.89 -21.95 -10.45
N ASP A 32 -20.14 -23.01 -11.22
CA ASP A 32 -21.48 -23.57 -11.40
C ASP A 32 -22.03 -24.21 -10.12
N GLU A 33 -21.17 -24.83 -9.29
CA GLU A 33 -21.54 -25.35 -7.96
C GLU A 33 -21.87 -24.25 -6.94
N HIS A 34 -21.36 -23.03 -7.14
CA HIS A 34 -21.65 -21.88 -6.27
C HIS A 34 -22.76 -20.96 -6.82
N SER A 35 -23.30 -21.27 -8.00
CA SER A 35 -24.33 -20.49 -8.70
C SER A 35 -25.74 -21.10 -8.62
N LYS A 36 -25.95 -22.14 -7.80
CA LYS A 36 -27.29 -22.72 -7.62
C LYS A 36 -28.28 -21.85 -6.84
N ASP A 37 -27.86 -20.68 -6.35
CA ASP A 37 -28.74 -19.62 -5.85
C ASP A 37 -28.56 -18.35 -6.70
N ASN A 38 -28.88 -18.41 -7.99
CA ASN A 38 -29.63 -17.35 -8.67
C ASN A 38 -29.90 -17.75 -10.11
N ARG A 39 -31.18 -18.00 -10.40
CA ARG A 39 -31.70 -17.99 -11.77
C ARG A 39 -31.62 -16.56 -12.29
N ASN A 40 -30.98 -16.35 -13.43
CA ASN A 40 -31.68 -15.74 -14.55
C ASN A 40 -30.99 -16.10 -15.86
N GLU A 41 -31.79 -16.70 -16.72
CA GLU A 41 -31.52 -17.00 -18.11
C GLU A 41 -31.43 -15.69 -18.88
N ASN A 42 -30.41 -15.56 -19.72
CA ASN A 42 -30.33 -14.81 -20.99
C ASN A 42 -28.96 -14.18 -21.13
N GLU A 43 -28.12 -14.79 -21.98
CA GLU A 43 -27.25 -14.12 -22.94
C GLU A 43 -26.48 -15.20 -23.73
N GLU A 44 -27.11 -15.68 -24.81
CA GLU A 44 -26.37 -16.21 -25.96
C GLU A 44 -25.60 -15.04 -26.57
N ILE A 45 -24.28 -15.02 -26.40
CA ILE A 45 -23.42 -14.07 -27.10
C ILE A 45 -23.06 -14.70 -28.45
N ILE A 46 -23.74 -14.23 -29.50
CA ILE A 46 -23.39 -14.46 -30.90
C ILE A 46 -22.06 -13.74 -31.16
N LEU A 47 -21.00 -14.50 -31.41
CA LEU A 47 -19.72 -14.00 -31.91
C LEU A 47 -19.77 -13.98 -33.43
N GLU A 48 -20.21 -12.86 -34.00
CA GLU A 48 -20.00 -12.56 -35.43
C GLU A 48 -18.73 -11.74 -35.62
N ASN A 49 -18.02 -12.11 -36.69
CA ASN A 49 -16.70 -11.64 -37.10
C ASN A 49 -16.66 -10.12 -37.33
N ILE A 50 -15.61 -9.46 -36.83
CA ILE A 50 -15.24 -8.11 -37.24
C ILE A 50 -13.78 -8.16 -37.69
N GLU A 51 -13.57 -8.04 -39.00
CA GLU A 51 -12.28 -7.74 -39.62
C GLU A 51 -11.84 -6.31 -39.25
N PRO A 52 -10.53 -6.01 -39.15
CA PRO A 52 -10.07 -4.69 -38.73
C PRO A 52 -10.05 -3.73 -39.93
N GLU A 53 -10.95 -2.74 -39.91
CA GLU A 53 -10.87 -1.57 -40.80
C GLU A 53 -10.36 -0.33 -40.05
N GLU A 54 -9.31 0.22 -40.66
CA GLU A 54 -8.66 1.53 -40.67
C GLU A 54 -9.01 2.62 -39.63
N GLU A 55 -7.94 3.23 -39.10
CA GLU A 55 -7.93 4.33 -38.12
C GLU A 55 -8.45 5.64 -38.75
N GLU A 56 -9.71 6.00 -38.47
CA GLU A 56 -10.21 7.36 -38.67
C GLU A 56 -10.05 8.20 -37.39
N GLU A 57 -9.50 9.40 -37.56
CA GLU A 57 -9.24 10.38 -36.51
C GLU A 57 -10.54 10.78 -35.78
N VAL A 58 -10.60 10.52 -34.47
CA VAL A 58 -11.80 10.80 -33.66
C VAL A 58 -11.82 12.28 -33.26
N GLU A 59 -12.66 13.04 -33.96
CA GLU A 59 -13.03 14.41 -33.60
C GLU A 59 -13.77 14.39 -32.24
N ILE A 60 -13.25 15.12 -31.24
CA ILE A 60 -13.81 15.16 -29.89
C ILE A 60 -15.13 15.93 -29.93
N MET A 61 -16.24 15.22 -30.10
CA MET A 61 -17.59 15.78 -29.98
C MET A 61 -17.88 16.09 -28.50
N GLU A 62 -18.20 17.34 -28.19
CA GLU A 62 -18.78 17.74 -26.91
C GLU A 62 -20.04 16.91 -26.63
N ILE A 63 -19.95 15.99 -25.67
CA ILE A 63 -21.08 15.21 -25.19
C ILE A 63 -22.00 16.17 -24.42
N LYS A 64 -23.01 16.72 -25.10
CA LYS A 64 -24.14 17.35 -24.42
C LYS A 64 -24.81 16.29 -23.57
N GLU A 65 -24.71 16.44 -22.26
CA GLU A 65 -25.37 15.57 -21.29
C GLU A 65 -26.86 15.52 -21.60
N LYS A 66 -27.34 14.39 -22.16
CA LYS A 66 -28.77 14.15 -22.32
C LYS A 66 -29.37 14.02 -20.93
N GLN A 67 -30.32 14.90 -20.61
CA GLN A 67 -31.09 14.78 -19.37
C GLN A 67 -31.82 13.43 -19.37
N LEU A 68 -31.61 12.66 -18.31
CA LEU A 68 -32.19 11.33 -18.16
C LEU A 68 -33.72 11.45 -17.98
N GLU A 69 -34.49 10.61 -18.66
CA GLU A 69 -35.95 10.60 -18.57
C GLU A 69 -36.42 10.27 -17.14
N GLU A 70 -37.48 10.95 -16.69
CA GLU A 70 -37.99 10.86 -15.32
C GLU A 70 -38.47 9.44 -14.95
N ASP A 71 -38.96 8.68 -15.94
CA ASP A 71 -39.39 7.29 -15.76
C ASP A 71 -38.22 6.36 -15.41
N ILE A 72 -37.05 6.61 -15.98
CA ILE A 72 -35.81 5.87 -15.66
C ILE A 72 -35.37 6.20 -14.23
N ILE A 73 -35.42 7.48 -13.85
CA ILE A 73 -35.09 7.92 -12.48
C ILE A 73 -36.02 7.26 -11.45
N LYS A 74 -37.31 7.15 -11.79
CA LYS A 74 -38.32 6.53 -10.93
C LYS A 74 -38.14 5.01 -10.83
N ALA A 75 -37.72 4.35 -11.92
CA ALA A 75 -37.42 2.93 -11.95
C ALA A 75 -36.17 2.55 -11.13
N MET A 76 -35.17 3.44 -11.05
CA MET A 76 -33.96 3.24 -10.23
C MET A 76 -34.22 3.31 -8.71
N GLY A 77 -35.44 3.70 -8.30
CA GLY A 77 -35.84 3.76 -6.91
C GLY A 77 -35.32 4.99 -6.14
N PRO A 78 -35.76 5.17 -4.89
CA PRO A 78 -35.37 6.33 -4.08
C PRO A 78 -33.86 6.31 -3.83
N ARG A 79 -33.19 7.43 -4.11
CA ARG A 79 -31.79 7.62 -3.72
C ARG A 79 -31.66 7.47 -2.21
N ILE A 80 -30.93 6.45 -1.78
CA ILE A 80 -30.47 6.33 -0.40
C ILE A 80 -29.43 7.42 -0.23
N ASN A 81 -29.86 8.62 0.18
CA ASN A 81 -28.95 9.71 0.49
C ASN A 81 -28.23 9.38 1.80
N THR A 82 -27.21 8.54 1.72
CA THR A 82 -26.20 8.41 2.76
C THR A 82 -25.43 9.72 2.77
N LYS A 83 -25.95 10.72 3.51
CA LYS A 83 -25.22 11.96 3.77
C LYS A 83 -24.01 11.61 4.63
N PHE A 84 -22.91 11.25 3.97
CA PHE A 84 -21.62 11.15 4.62
C PHE A 84 -21.15 12.56 4.94
N SER A 85 -21.05 12.85 6.23
CA SER A 85 -20.37 14.05 6.72
C SER A 85 -18.87 13.81 6.61
N TYR A 86 -18.22 14.47 5.67
CA TYR A 86 -16.76 14.50 5.61
C TYR A 86 -16.20 15.47 6.66
N GLY A 87 -14.99 15.20 7.15
CA GLY A 87 -14.27 16.10 8.05
C GLY A 87 -13.74 17.35 7.34
N GLN A 88 -12.96 18.15 8.05
CA GLN A 88 -12.29 19.32 7.47
C GLN A 88 -11.33 18.92 6.33
N PRO A 89 -11.20 19.75 5.28
CA PRO A 89 -10.28 19.47 4.19
C PRO A 89 -8.83 19.46 4.70
N ILE A 90 -8.06 18.46 4.26
CA ILE A 90 -6.63 18.34 4.52
C ILE A 90 -5.87 19.26 3.54
N HIS A 91 -4.69 19.73 3.92
CA HIS A 91 -3.82 20.56 3.06
C HIS A 91 -3.61 19.91 1.67
N PRO A 92 -3.75 20.66 0.56
CA PRO A 92 -3.77 20.10 -0.80
C PRO A 92 -2.49 19.37 -1.19
N GLU A 93 -1.33 19.79 -0.69
CA GLU A 93 -0.07 19.08 -0.94
C GLU A 93 0.01 17.72 -0.26
N ILE A 94 -0.58 17.60 0.94
CA ILE A 94 -0.65 16.31 1.65
C ILE A 94 -1.60 15.39 0.88
N TYR A 95 -2.76 15.92 0.47
CA TYR A 95 -3.72 15.18 -0.33
C TYR A 95 -3.06 14.60 -1.60
N LYS A 96 -2.40 15.41 -2.42
CA LYS A 96 -1.75 14.94 -3.66
C LYS A 96 -0.71 13.85 -3.42
N ARG A 97 0.07 13.95 -2.33
CA ARG A 97 1.08 12.94 -1.99
C ARG A 97 0.45 11.64 -1.49
N VAL A 98 -0.63 11.73 -0.71
CA VAL A 98 -1.35 10.56 -0.20
C VAL A 98 -2.18 9.90 -1.30
N GLU A 99 -2.77 10.68 -2.20
CA GLU A 99 -3.57 10.21 -3.33
C GLU A 99 -2.79 9.23 -4.21
N GLY A 100 -1.54 9.57 -4.58
CA GLY A 100 -0.67 8.65 -5.33
C GLY A 100 -0.39 7.35 -4.56
N ILE A 101 -0.19 7.44 -3.24
CA ILE A 101 0.03 6.26 -2.38
C ILE A 101 -1.23 5.40 -2.28
N LEU A 102 -2.42 6.01 -2.23
CA LEU A 102 -3.69 5.30 -2.13
C LEU A 102 -4.07 4.61 -3.45
N MET A 103 -3.72 5.23 -4.58
CA MET A 103 -4.00 4.70 -5.92
C MET A 103 -3.02 3.60 -6.33
N GLU A 104 -1.72 3.82 -6.16
CA GLU A 104 -0.66 2.93 -6.67
C GLU A 104 -0.05 2.02 -5.59
N GLY A 105 -0.30 2.33 -4.31
CA GLY A 105 0.36 1.68 -3.19
C GLY A 105 1.81 2.16 -3.00
N LEU A 106 2.43 1.73 -1.89
CA LEU A 106 3.84 2.00 -1.64
C LEU A 106 4.72 0.90 -2.27
N ASN A 107 5.80 1.32 -2.94
CA ASN A 107 6.79 0.37 -3.47
C ASN A 107 7.44 -0.45 -2.34
N LYS A 108 7.64 -1.76 -2.58
CA LYS A 108 8.22 -2.69 -1.58
C LYS A 108 9.56 -2.22 -1.01
N LYS A 109 10.43 -1.64 -1.85
CA LYS A 109 11.71 -1.05 -1.43
C LYS A 109 11.52 0.08 -0.44
N ASN A 110 10.54 0.96 -0.70
CA ASN A 110 10.23 2.07 0.18
C ASN A 110 9.66 1.55 1.51
N ILE A 111 8.81 0.53 1.48
CA ILE A 111 8.30 -0.11 2.71
C ILE A 111 9.47 -0.64 3.56
N GLU A 112 10.44 -1.32 2.95
CA GLU A 112 11.60 -1.86 3.66
C GLU A 112 12.51 -0.78 4.25
N THR A 113 12.70 0.35 3.56
CA THR A 113 13.44 1.49 4.13
C THR A 113 12.66 2.11 5.29
N TYR A 114 11.35 2.30 5.14
CA TYR A 114 10.49 2.82 6.20
C TYR A 114 10.53 1.96 7.48
N ILE A 115 10.52 0.64 7.35
CA ILE A 115 10.61 -0.29 8.49
C ILE A 115 11.96 -0.18 9.21
N LYS A 116 13.04 0.17 8.50
CA LYS A 116 14.38 0.31 9.10
C LYS A 116 14.60 1.67 9.76
N GLU A 117 14.00 2.72 9.21
CA GLU A 117 14.21 4.10 9.66
C GLU A 117 13.37 4.48 10.87
N HIS A 118 12.22 3.83 11.05
CA HIS A 118 11.24 4.19 12.05
C HIS A 118 11.09 3.08 13.09
N LEU A 119 10.72 3.48 14.31
CA LEU A 119 10.45 2.59 15.43
C LEU A 119 9.02 2.84 15.93
N ILE A 120 8.40 1.80 16.50
CA ILE A 120 7.11 1.95 17.16
C ILE A 120 7.35 2.80 18.42
N PRO A 121 6.57 3.87 18.64
CA PRO A 121 6.81 4.77 19.75
C PRO A 121 6.39 4.12 21.08
N GLU A 122 7.07 4.49 22.17
CA GLU A 122 6.91 3.84 23.50
C GLU A 122 5.49 3.94 24.07
N ASN A 123 4.71 4.93 23.66
CA ASN A 123 3.31 5.09 24.06
C ASN A 123 2.34 4.20 23.28
N ALA A 124 2.81 3.53 22.21
CA ALA A 124 2.00 2.72 21.31
C ALA A 124 2.47 1.26 21.25
N ILE A 125 2.99 0.71 22.36
CA ILE A 125 3.48 -0.68 22.46
C ILE A 125 2.41 -1.70 22.02
N LEU A 126 1.13 -1.41 22.25
CA LEU A 126 0.02 -2.29 21.85
C LEU A 126 -0.16 -2.40 20.32
N LEU A 127 0.51 -1.57 19.53
CA LEU A 127 0.53 -1.67 18.06
C LEU A 127 1.62 -2.62 17.56
N GLU A 128 2.54 -3.06 18.42
CA GLU A 128 3.47 -4.12 18.09
C GLU A 128 2.71 -5.44 17.89
N ALA A 129 2.99 -6.11 16.78
CA ALA A 129 2.36 -7.38 16.49
C ALA A 129 2.73 -8.43 17.54
N PRO A 130 1.77 -9.24 18.02
CA PRO A 130 2.07 -10.29 18.97
C PRO A 130 2.97 -11.35 18.31
N LEU A 131 4.02 -11.75 19.01
CA LEU A 131 4.91 -12.82 18.57
C LEU A 131 4.14 -14.14 18.49
N LEU A 132 4.33 -14.87 17.38
CA LEU A 132 3.74 -16.20 17.21
C LEU A 132 4.21 -17.11 18.35
N ASN A 133 3.26 -17.74 19.04
CA ASN A 133 3.55 -18.67 20.11
C ASN A 133 4.39 -19.85 19.55
N PRO A 134 5.56 -20.17 20.14
CA PRO A 134 6.43 -21.26 19.66
C PRO A 134 5.74 -22.62 19.61
N GLU A 135 4.76 -22.87 20.49
CA GLU A 135 3.98 -24.12 20.50
C GLU A 135 3.14 -24.32 19.23
N LEU A 136 2.83 -23.23 18.51
CA LEU A 136 2.05 -23.26 17.27
C LEU A 136 2.93 -23.46 16.02
N HIS A 137 4.23 -23.76 16.17
CA HIS A 137 5.09 -24.08 15.03
C HIS A 137 4.68 -25.36 14.28
N MET A 138 3.84 -26.21 14.87
CA MET A 138 3.32 -27.42 14.20
C MET A 138 2.16 -27.15 13.22
N VAL A 139 1.63 -25.92 13.17
CA VAL A 139 0.51 -25.56 12.29
C VAL A 139 0.97 -25.51 10.82
N ALA A 140 0.04 -25.77 9.89
CA ALA A 140 0.31 -25.73 8.45
C ALA A 140 0.93 -24.40 7.99
N ASP A 141 1.86 -24.46 7.04
CA ASP A 141 2.63 -23.30 6.58
C ASP A 141 1.78 -22.22 5.90
N SER A 142 0.63 -22.59 5.34
CA SER A 142 -0.36 -21.64 4.83
C SER A 142 -0.89 -20.71 5.92
N VAL A 143 -1.05 -21.23 7.14
CA VAL A 143 -1.52 -20.44 8.29
C VAL A 143 -0.40 -19.54 8.81
N LYS A 144 0.84 -20.05 8.91
CA LYS A 144 2.01 -19.26 9.30
C LYS A 144 2.30 -18.11 8.34
N THR A 145 2.20 -18.37 7.04
CA THR A 145 2.43 -17.32 6.02
C THR A 145 1.33 -16.26 6.03
N ARG A 146 0.09 -16.63 6.33
CA ARG A 146 -0.99 -15.66 6.57
C ARG A 146 -0.73 -14.85 7.84
N ASP A 147 -0.33 -15.50 8.92
CA ASP A 147 -0.06 -14.86 10.21
C ASP A 147 1.08 -13.84 10.09
N LYS A 148 2.19 -14.23 9.47
CA LYS A 148 3.31 -13.33 9.16
C LYS A 148 2.91 -12.12 8.30
N LYS A 149 1.92 -12.27 7.40
CA LYS A 149 1.39 -11.13 6.63
C LYS A 149 0.59 -10.18 7.52
N ILE A 150 -0.14 -10.70 8.50
CA ILE A 150 -0.90 -9.90 9.46
C ILE A 150 0.06 -9.17 10.39
N GLU A 151 1.05 -9.88 10.92
CA GLU A 151 2.15 -9.34 11.72
C GLU A 151 2.82 -8.15 11.03
N ASN A 152 3.25 -8.34 9.77
CA ASN A 152 3.88 -7.28 8.99
C ASN A 152 2.97 -6.05 8.80
N ARG A 153 1.64 -6.25 8.65
CA ARG A 153 0.68 -5.15 8.51
C ARG A 153 0.49 -4.42 9.83
N GLN A 154 0.39 -5.14 10.94
CA GLN A 154 0.26 -4.56 12.28
C GLN A 154 1.49 -3.71 12.63
N ASN A 155 2.69 -4.26 12.41
CA ASN A 155 3.93 -3.52 12.62
C ASN A 155 4.01 -2.27 11.74
N LEU A 156 3.59 -2.36 10.47
CA LEU A 156 3.54 -1.20 9.57
C LEU A 156 2.58 -0.11 10.07
N LEU A 157 1.44 -0.50 10.67
CA LEU A 157 0.51 0.44 11.30
C LEU A 157 1.15 1.12 12.51
N GLY A 158 1.85 0.38 13.37
CA GLY A 158 2.61 0.95 14.48
C GLY A 158 3.62 2.01 14.01
N LEU A 159 4.41 1.68 12.99
CA LEU A 159 5.38 2.61 12.39
C LEU A 159 4.72 3.83 11.74
N ALA A 160 3.54 3.67 11.13
CA ALA A 160 2.81 4.79 10.55
C ALA A 160 2.41 5.82 11.62
N THR A 161 2.14 5.39 12.86
CA THR A 161 1.80 6.32 13.95
C THR A 161 2.98 7.19 14.38
N ASP A 162 4.22 6.67 14.37
CA ASP A 162 5.42 7.47 14.62
C ASP A 162 5.57 8.59 13.58
N LYS A 163 5.39 8.26 12.30
CA LYS A 163 5.48 9.27 11.24
C LYS A 163 4.37 10.32 11.34
N ALA A 164 3.15 9.91 11.67
CA ALA A 164 2.04 10.82 11.90
C ALA A 164 2.34 11.77 13.08
N GLN A 165 2.93 11.26 14.16
CA GLN A 165 3.36 12.07 15.31
C GLN A 165 4.47 13.06 14.91
N TYR A 166 5.47 12.62 14.15
CA TYR A 166 6.53 13.50 13.63
C TYR A 166 5.95 14.64 12.78
N CYS A 167 5.03 14.34 11.87
CA CYS A 167 4.35 15.33 11.05
C CYS A 167 3.54 16.32 11.92
N ASN A 168 2.79 15.81 12.91
CA ASN A 168 2.04 16.66 13.83
C ASN A 168 2.96 17.59 14.65
N LYS A 169 4.10 17.09 15.14
CA LYS A 169 5.08 17.91 15.87
C LYS A 169 5.64 19.03 14.99
N LYS A 170 5.96 18.73 13.72
CA LYS A 170 6.52 19.69 12.77
C LYS A 170 5.49 20.74 12.31
N LEU A 171 4.20 20.38 12.27
CA LEU A 171 3.10 21.28 11.92
C LEU A 171 2.65 22.16 13.10
N LEU A 172 2.62 21.63 14.31
CA LEU A 172 2.16 22.35 15.51
C LEU A 172 3.26 23.21 16.16
N PHE A 173 4.53 22.85 15.96
CA PHE A 173 5.69 23.60 16.44
C PHE A 173 6.66 23.85 15.27
N PRO A 174 6.34 24.76 14.34
CA PRO A 174 7.34 25.23 13.39
C PRO A 174 8.42 25.94 14.21
N SER A 175 9.56 25.29 14.41
CA SER A 175 10.70 25.93 15.05
C SER A 175 11.02 27.20 14.30
N THR A 176 10.84 28.34 14.96
CA THR A 176 11.57 29.58 14.69
C THR A 176 13.05 29.25 14.62
N THR A 177 13.59 29.11 13.41
CA THR A 177 15.00 29.29 13.15
C THR A 177 15.09 30.24 11.97
N ARG A 178 15.35 31.50 12.32
CA ARG A 178 16.07 32.44 11.48
C ARG A 178 17.35 31.76 11.00
N ASP A 179 17.68 31.99 9.75
CA ASP A 179 18.82 31.45 9.03
C ASP A 179 20.15 31.68 9.79
N PRO A 180 21.09 30.70 9.81
CA PRO A 180 22.46 30.96 10.21
C PRO A 180 23.33 31.14 8.95
N GLU A 181 23.31 32.34 8.37
CA GLU A 181 24.43 32.86 7.58
C GLU A 181 24.85 34.21 8.20
N GLU A 182 26.17 34.42 8.32
CA GLU A 182 26.88 35.52 9.03
C GLU A 182 26.92 35.33 10.57
N ASP A 183 28.03 34.95 11.22
CA ASP A 183 29.33 35.61 11.19
C ASP A 183 30.51 34.62 11.33
N VAL A 184 31.33 34.57 10.29
CA VAL A 184 32.75 34.23 10.41
C VAL A 184 33.50 35.56 10.48
N GLN A 185 33.83 36.04 11.67
CA GLN A 185 35.05 36.85 11.94
C GLN A 185 35.14 37.26 13.42
N GLY A 186 36.04 36.60 14.14
CA GLY A 186 36.39 36.95 15.53
C GLY A 186 37.60 36.16 16.01
N LYS A 187 38.70 36.25 15.26
CA LYS A 187 39.99 35.65 15.62
C LYS A 187 40.47 36.18 16.98
N SER A 188 40.94 35.25 17.82
CA SER A 188 42.13 35.29 18.67
C SER A 188 42.44 36.58 19.46
N LYS A 189 42.73 36.43 20.77
CA LYS A 189 44.02 36.86 21.39
C LYS A 189 44.04 36.66 22.92
N LEU A 190 45.16 36.07 23.36
CA LEU A 190 45.90 36.26 24.63
C LEU A 190 45.23 35.83 25.96
N SER A 191 45.92 35.39 27.00
CA SER A 191 47.23 34.77 27.26
C SER A 191 47.37 34.72 28.80
N THR A 192 47.89 33.61 29.34
CA THR A 192 48.83 33.51 30.48
C THR A 192 48.49 34.05 31.90
N ALA A 193 48.77 33.15 32.87
CA ALA A 193 49.58 33.32 34.08
C ALA A 193 48.89 33.34 35.46
N GLY A 194 49.55 32.65 36.42
CA GLY A 194 49.36 32.73 37.88
C GLY A 194 48.90 31.40 38.49
N ASP A 195 49.76 30.41 38.74
CA ASP A 195 50.83 30.33 39.76
C ASP A 195 50.33 30.35 41.22
N GLN A 196 50.87 29.39 41.99
CA GLN A 196 50.98 29.27 43.46
C GLN A 196 49.98 28.37 44.22
N GLY A 197 50.48 27.16 44.55
CA GLY A 197 50.20 26.51 45.85
C GLY A 197 50.76 27.34 47.02
N PRO A 198 50.51 26.95 48.30
CA PRO A 198 51.21 25.80 48.87
C PRO A 198 50.34 24.92 49.81
N GLY A 199 50.82 23.71 50.14
CA GLY A 199 50.30 22.89 51.25
C GLY A 199 50.72 23.44 52.63
N PRO A 200 50.93 22.63 53.69
CA PRO A 200 50.49 21.25 53.97
C PRO A 200 50.00 21.06 55.45
N LYS A 201 49.75 19.79 55.84
CA LYS A 201 49.99 19.15 57.17
C LYS A 201 48.81 18.82 58.11
N HIS A 202 48.72 17.50 58.33
CA HIS A 202 48.64 16.75 59.61
C HIS A 202 47.42 16.82 60.52
N ARG A 203 46.83 15.63 60.74
CA ARG A 203 46.75 14.84 62.00
C ARG A 203 45.52 13.92 61.86
N GLN A 204 45.48 12.68 62.30
CA GLN A 204 46.43 11.74 62.91
C GLN A 204 45.86 10.35 62.61
#